data_AF-A0A0C9YQN8-F1
#
_entry.id   AF-A0A0C9YQN8-F1
#
_cell.length_a   1.000
_cell.length_b   1.000
_cell.length_c   1.000
_cell.angle_alpha   90.00
_cell.angle_beta   90.00
_cell.angle_gamma   90.00
#
_symmetry.space_group_name_H-M   'P 1'
#
loop_
_entity.id
_entity.type
_entity.pdbx_description
1 polymer ?
#
loop_
_entity_poly.entity_id
_entity_poly.type
_entity_poly.pdbx_seq_one_letter_code
_entity_poly.pdbx_strand_id
1 'polypeptide(L)' 'DLGPISWLLGMKVTQNRDFRMISLSQESYINAILTKYNLANAKPSAIPMDPSLKL' A
#
# COMPACT_ATOMS: atom_id res chain seq x y z
N ASP A 1 -7.60 10.76 27.50
CA ASP A 1 -7.38 9.69 26.50
C ASP A 1 -6.75 10.33 25.27
N LEU A 2 -5.78 9.69 24.63
CA LEU A 2 -4.97 10.28 23.52
C LEU A 2 -5.63 10.11 22.13
N GLY A 3 -6.81 9.50 22.08
CA GLY A 3 -7.52 9.20 20.85
C GLY A 3 -6.97 7.96 20.12
N PRO A 4 -7.60 7.56 19.01
CA PRO A 4 -7.19 6.37 18.26
C PRO A 4 -5.82 6.55 17.59
N ILE A 5 -4.99 5.51 17.66
CA ILE A 5 -3.69 5.48 16.97
C ILE A 5 -3.90 5.61 15.46
N SER A 6 -3.21 6.60 14.87
CA SER A 6 -3.29 6.90 13.43
C SER A 6 -2.02 6.48 12.66
N TRP A 7 -0.93 6.21 13.38
CA TRP A 7 0.37 5.81 12.82
C TRP A 7 1.05 4.80 13.73
N LEU A 8 1.61 3.75 13.13
CA LEU A 8 2.38 2.72 13.83
C LEU A 8 3.53 2.27 12.94
N LEU A 9 4.77 2.36 13.42
CA LEU A 9 5.98 1.95 12.70
C LEU A 9 6.10 2.56 11.28
N GLY A 10 5.66 3.82 11.11
CA GLY A 10 5.66 4.50 9.81
C GLY A 10 4.53 4.08 8.85
N MET A 11 3.64 3.20 9.28
CA MET A 11 2.44 2.83 8.54
C MET A 11 1.24 3.61 9.06
N LYS A 12 0.36 4.02 8.14
CA LYS A 12 -0.92 4.65 8.50
C LYS A 12 -1.87 3.58 9.03
N VAL A 13 -2.48 3.83 10.18
CA VAL A 13 -3.48 2.96 10.79
C VAL A 13 -4.85 3.60 10.63
N THR A 14 -5.80 2.85 10.08
CA THR A 14 -7.21 3.25 10.01
C THR A 14 -8.03 2.22 10.77
N GLN A 15 -8.82 2.67 11.74
CA GLN A 15 -9.74 1.80 12.48
C GLN A 15 -11.17 2.08 12.05
N ASN A 16 -11.88 1.03 11.67
CA ASN A 16 -13.31 1.08 11.43
C ASN A 16 -14.02 0.25 12.52
N ARG A 17 -14.60 0.94 13.51
CA ARG A 17 -15.20 0.30 14.68
C ARG A 17 -16.53 -0.39 14.37
N ASP A 18 -17.30 0.15 13.43
CA ASP A 18 -18.60 -0.41 13.03
C ASP A 18 -18.42 -1.81 12.42
N PHE A 19 -17.35 -1.97 11.64
CA PHE A 19 -16.99 -3.25 11.02
C PHE A 19 -15.94 -4.04 11.81
N ARG A 20 -15.47 -3.51 12.95
CA ARG A 20 -14.37 -4.07 13.77
C ARG A 20 -13.12 -4.40 12.96
N MET A 21 -12.78 -3.54 12.00
CA MET A 21 -11.63 -3.71 11.12
C MET A 21 -10.51 -2.72 11.48
N ILE A 22 -9.28 -3.19 11.32
CA ILE A 22 -8.08 -2.36 11.36
C ILE A 22 -7.37 -2.53 10.02
N SER A 23 -7.10 -1.42 9.36
CA SER A 23 -6.35 -1.38 8.10
C SER A 23 -5.02 -0.69 8.32
N LEU A 24 -3.96 -1.28 7.75
CA LEU A 24 -2.62 -0.71 7.74
C LEU A 24 -2.28 -0.32 6.30
N SER A 25 -1.79 0.90 6.08
CA SER A 25 -1.37 1.37 4.77
C SER A 25 0.08 1.83 4.79
N GLN A 26 0.82 1.38 3.78
CA GLN A 26 2.18 1.82 3.45
C GLN A 26 2.23 2.63 2.15
N GLU A 27 1.12 3.24 1.77
CA GLU A 27 1.01 4.02 0.52
C GLU A 27 2.13 5.05 0.35
N SER A 28 2.49 5.76 1.43
CA SER A 28 3.61 6.72 1.42
C SER A 28 4.95 6.07 1.08
N TYR A 29 5.20 4.88 1.61
CA TYR A 29 6.42 4.12 1.35
C TYR A 29 6.46 3.60 -0.09
N ILE A 30 5.34 3.09 -0.60
CA ILE A 30 5.20 2.68 -2.01
C ILE A 30 5.49 3.86 -2.93
N ASN A 31 4.87 5.03 -2.66
CA ASN A 31 5.11 6.25 -3.43
C ASN A 31 6.58 6.67 -3.38
N ALA A 32 7.23 6.58 -2.21
CA ALA A 32 8.65 6.89 -2.07
C ALA A 32 9.54 5.97 -2.94
N ILE A 33 9.24 4.67 -2.98
CA ILE A 33 9.94 3.72 -3.86
C ILE A 33 9.70 4.08 -5.34
N LEU A 34 8.45 4.33 -5.73
CA LEU A 34 8.12 4.68 -7.10
C LEU A 34 8.84 5.94 -7.56
N THR A 35 8.92 6.97 -6.71
CA THR A 35 9.68 8.18 -7.00
C THR A 35 11.18 7.89 -7.07
N LYS A 36 11.74 7.14 -6.12
CA LYS A 36 13.18 6.81 -6.06
C LYS A 36 13.68 6.12 -7.33
N TYR A 37 12.88 5.25 -7.91
CA TYR A 37 13.24 4.50 -9.12
C TYR A 37 12.64 5.08 -10.41
N ASN A 38 12.10 6.31 -10.36
CA ASN A 38 11.48 6.98 -11.52
C ASN A 38 10.34 6.16 -12.16
N LEU A 39 9.60 5.41 -11.35
CA LEU A 39 8.48 4.56 -11.74
C LEU A 39 7.11 5.19 -11.50
N ALA A 40 7.06 6.40 -10.93
CA ALA A 40 5.80 7.10 -10.67
C ALA A 40 4.91 7.29 -11.91
N ASN A 41 5.51 7.36 -13.10
CA ASN A 41 4.82 7.47 -14.39
C ASN A 41 5.23 6.34 -15.36
N ALA A 42 5.62 5.18 -14.84
CA ALA A 42 6.00 4.04 -15.67
C ALA A 42 4.81 3.64 -16.57
N LYS A 43 5.05 3.52 -17.88
CA LYS A 43 4.05 3.00 -18.80
C LYS A 43 3.76 1.55 -18.44
N PRO A 44 2.49 1.11 -18.39
CA PRO A 44 2.18 -0.30 -18.23
C PRO A 44 2.84 -1.06 -19.39
N SER A 45 3.82 -1.89 -19.07
CA SER A 45 4.34 -2.83 -20.03
C SER A 45 3.34 -3.97 -20.12
N ALA A 46 2.87 -4.28 -21.32
CA ALA A 46 2.17 -5.53 -21.57
C ALA A 46 3.20 -6.65 -21.44
N ILE A 47 3.54 -7.02 -20.21
CA ILE A 47 4.19 -8.29 -19.93
C ILE A 47 3.02 -9.25 -19.83
N PRO A 48 2.72 -10.04 -20.89
CA PRO A 48 1.73 -11.08 -20.75
C PRO A 48 2.14 -11.95 -19.57
N MET A 49 1.26 -12.08 -18.59
CA MET A 49 1.41 -13.10 -17.57
C MET A 49 1.54 -14.43 -18.29
N ASP A 50 2.56 -15.23 -17.95
CA ASP A 50 2.74 -16.53 -18.60
C ASP A 50 1.46 -17.35 -18.38
N PRO A 51 0.74 -17.74 -19.45
CA PRO A 51 -0.50 -18.52 -19.32
C PRO A 51 -0.26 -19.89 -18.69
N SER A 52 1.01 -20.34 -18.60
CA SER A 52 1.42 -21.57 -17.95
C SER A 52 1.64 -21.42 -16.43
N LEU A 53 1.65 -20.18 -15.91
CA LEU A 53 1.83 -19.90 -14.48
C LEU A 53 0.54 -20.25 -13.73
N LYS A 54 0.55 -21.37 -12.98
CA LYS A 54 -0.48 -21.67 -11.99
C LYS A 54 -0.11 -21.01 -10.67
N LEU A 55 -0.93 -20.05 -10.24
CA LEU A 55 -0.90 -19.46 -8.90
C LEU A 55 -1.51 -20.42 -7.87
#